data_AF-A0A354Q801-F1
#
_entry.id   AF-A0A354Q801-F1
#
_cell.length_a   1.000
_cell.length_b   1.000
_cell.length_c   1.000
_cell.angle_alpha   90.00
_cell.angle_beta   90.00
_cell.angle_gamma   90.00
#
_symmetry.space_group_name_H-M   'P 1'
#
loop_
_entity.id
_entity.type
_entity.pdbx_description
1 polymer ?
#
loop_
_entity_poly.entity_id
_entity_poly.type
_entity_poly.pdbx_seq_one_letter_code
_entity_poly.pdbx_strand_id
1 'polypeptide(L)' 'MSKVFYPFTEQPKTEQKSQNEDWQKEENYLNLWGYLRRRYPNVDLEDKKFLDLIELKTTLEGPHKLREWNEDIASVRKH' A
#
# COMPACT_ATOMS: atom_id res chain seq x y z
N MET A 1 -6.54 55.06 4.43
CA MET A 1 -7.01 53.67 4.58
C MET A 1 -6.17 52.78 3.68
N SER A 2 -5.18 52.09 4.25
CA SER A 2 -4.26 51.24 3.47
C SER A 2 -4.85 49.85 3.32
N LYS A 3 -5.29 49.48 2.11
CA LYS A 3 -5.67 48.10 1.78
C LYS A 3 -4.39 47.33 1.51
N VAL A 4 -3.89 46.67 2.54
CA VAL A 4 -2.74 45.76 2.44
C VAL A 4 -3.23 44.50 1.73
N PHE A 5 -2.88 44.39 0.45
CA PHE A 5 -3.14 43.22 -0.37
C PHE A 5 -2.11 42.15 0.01
N TYR A 6 -2.56 41.10 0.70
CA TYR A 6 -1.75 39.88 0.88
C TYR A 6 -2.00 38.99 -0.34
N PRO A 7 -1.01 38.81 -1.25
CA PRO A 7 -1.13 37.79 -2.27
C PRO A 7 -1.22 36.44 -1.56
N PHE A 8 -2.32 35.75 -1.86
CA PHE A 8 -2.63 34.40 -1.46
C PHE A 8 -1.36 33.54 -1.50
N THR A 9 -0.88 33.11 -0.34
CA THR A 9 0.23 32.17 -0.27
C THR A 9 -0.21 30.89 -0.96
N GLU A 10 0.44 30.59 -2.09
CA GLU A 10 0.34 29.28 -2.71
C GLU A 10 0.66 28.25 -1.63
N GLN A 11 -0.36 27.49 -1.23
CA GLN A 11 -0.14 26.29 -0.43
C GLN A 11 0.78 25.38 -1.26
N PRO A 12 1.91 24.88 -0.74
CA PRO A 12 2.62 23.81 -1.40
C PRO A 12 1.77 22.53 -1.28
N LYS A 13 0.77 22.39 -2.16
CA LYS A 13 0.00 21.15 -2.36
C LYS A 13 0.67 20.28 -3.40
N THR A 14 1.93 19.92 -3.16
CA THR A 14 2.65 19.05 -4.11
C THR A 14 3.46 17.93 -3.46
N GLU A 15 3.69 17.96 -2.14
CA GLU A 15 4.47 16.89 -1.46
C GLU A 15 3.62 15.89 -0.65
N GLN A 16 2.35 16.18 -0.36
CA GLN A 16 1.50 15.29 0.46
C GLN A 16 0.94 14.06 -0.27
N LYS A 17 0.99 14.02 -1.62
CA LYS A 17 0.49 12.87 -2.39
C LYS A 17 1.47 11.70 -2.39
N SER A 18 2.76 11.96 -2.60
CA SER A 18 3.80 10.91 -2.63
C SER A 18 3.96 10.20 -1.30
N GLN A 19 3.93 10.95 -0.19
CA GLN A 19 4.07 10.40 1.15
C GLN A 19 2.91 9.44 1.52
N ASN A 20 1.70 9.71 1.03
CA ASN A 20 0.57 8.80 1.18
C ASN A 20 0.72 7.52 0.35
N GLU A 21 1.22 7.63 -0.89
CA GLU A 21 1.39 6.48 -1.78
C GLU A 21 2.50 5.53 -1.29
N ASP A 22 3.59 6.06 -0.74
CA ASP A 22 4.69 5.23 -0.25
C ASP A 22 4.33 4.52 1.05
N TRP A 23 3.64 5.20 1.99
CA TRP A 23 3.05 4.56 3.17
C TRP A 23 2.11 3.42 2.79
N GLN A 24 1.26 3.65 1.77
CA GLN A 24 0.33 2.65 1.27
C GLN A 24 1.01 1.43 0.64
N LYS A 25 2.13 1.61 -0.05
CA LYS A 25 2.91 0.51 -0.62
C LYS A 25 3.56 -0.32 0.49
N GLU A 26 4.10 0.34 1.51
CA GLU A 26 4.76 -0.32 2.63
C GLU A 26 3.76 -1.09 3.51
N GLU A 27 2.60 -0.50 3.79
CA GLU A 27 1.50 -1.19 4.47
C GLU A 27 1.02 -2.42 3.68
N ASN A 28 0.84 -2.28 2.36
CA ASN A 28 0.45 -3.39 1.51
C ASN A 28 1.51 -4.51 1.52
N TYR A 29 2.79 -4.15 1.52
CA TYR A 29 3.89 -5.11 1.64
C TYR A 29 3.84 -5.86 2.96
N LEU A 30 3.75 -5.15 4.10
CA LEU A 30 3.70 -5.77 5.42
C LEU A 30 2.48 -6.67 5.59
N ASN A 31 1.32 -6.25 5.08
CA ASN A 31 0.10 -7.04 5.11
C ASN A 31 0.23 -8.34 4.31
N LEU A 32 0.79 -8.26 3.10
CA LEU A 32 1.01 -9.42 2.24
C LEU A 32 2.04 -10.38 2.85
N TRP A 33 3.16 -9.84 3.31
CA TRP A 33 4.22 -10.62 3.96
C TRP A 33 3.71 -11.31 5.23
N GLY A 34 2.99 -10.59 6.09
CA GLY A 34 2.42 -11.13 7.32
C GLY A 34 1.31 -12.16 7.06
N TYR A 35 0.54 -12.01 5.97
CA TYR A 35 -0.41 -13.03 5.53
C TYR A 35 0.31 -14.32 5.12
N LEU A 36 1.29 -14.21 4.22
CA LEU A 36 2.05 -15.35 3.72
C LEU A 36 2.80 -16.06 4.84
N ARG A 37 3.42 -15.32 5.77
CA ARG A 37 4.15 -15.89 6.90
C ARG A 37 3.25 -16.71 7.83
N ARG A 38 2.01 -16.26 8.06
CA ARG A 38 1.03 -16.97 8.91
C ARG A 38 0.47 -18.20 8.22
N ARG A 39 0.19 -18.11 6.93
CA ARG A 39 -0.50 -19.18 6.18
C ARG A 39 0.43 -20.23 5.59
N TYR A 40 1.66 -19.83 5.28
CA TYR A 40 2.69 -20.66 4.65
C TYR A 40 4.02 -20.55 5.41
N PRO A 41 4.09 -21.06 6.65
CA PRO A 41 5.28 -20.90 7.51
C PRO A 41 6.54 -21.59 6.96
N ASN A 42 6.38 -22.53 6.02
CA ASN A 42 7.48 -23.26 5.39
C ASN A 42 8.02 -22.56 4.13
N VAL A 43 7.41 -21.47 3.71
CA VAL A 43 7.84 -20.72 2.53
C VAL A 43 8.82 -19.65 2.99
N ASP A 44 9.97 -19.60 2.34
CA ASP A 44 10.94 -18.55 2.56
C ASP A 44 10.38 -17.22 2.03
N LEU A 45 10.37 -16.20 2.89
CA LEU A 45 9.87 -14.85 2.61
C LEU A 45 10.95 -13.78 2.84
N GLU A 46 12.17 -14.18 3.22
CA GLU A 46 13.27 -13.24 3.45
C GLU A 46 13.70 -12.60 2.13
N ASP A 47 14.02 -11.31 2.19
CA ASP A 47 14.49 -10.48 1.07
C ASP A 47 13.61 -10.46 -0.21
N LYS A 48 12.38 -10.99 -0.15
CA LYS A 48 11.44 -10.97 -1.27
C LYS A 48 10.86 -9.58 -1.47
N LYS A 49 10.83 -9.11 -2.72
CA LYS A 49 10.15 -7.87 -3.07
C LYS A 49 8.64 -8.06 -3.10
N PHE A 50 7.90 -6.96 -3.05
CA PHE A 50 6.44 -7.01 -3.10
C PHE A 50 5.88 -7.78 -4.30
N LEU A 51 6.48 -7.61 -5.49
CA LEU A 51 6.07 -8.36 -6.69
C LEU A 51 6.31 -9.86 -6.54
N ASP A 52 7.44 -10.26 -5.95
CA ASP A 52 7.75 -11.67 -5.71
C ASP A 52 6.76 -12.29 -4.71
N LEU A 53 6.31 -11.53 -3.71
CA LEU A 53 5.28 -11.96 -2.78
C LEU A 53 3.90 -12.12 -3.46
N ILE A 54 3.56 -11.24 -4.41
CA ILE A 54 2.33 -11.36 -5.20
C ILE A 54 2.38 -12.62 -6.07
N GLU A 55 3.50 -12.83 -6.77
CA GLU A 55 3.69 -14.03 -7.60
C GLU A 55 3.60 -15.30 -6.76
N LEU A 56 4.30 -15.32 -5.63
CA LEU A 56 4.27 -16.42 -4.67
C LEU A 56 2.84 -16.72 -4.18
N LYS A 57 2.08 -15.69 -3.78
CA LYS A 57 0.67 -15.85 -3.40
C LYS A 57 -0.14 -16.44 -4.56
N THR A 58 0.08 -15.97 -5.78
CA THR A 58 -0.61 -16.46 -6.99
C THR A 58 -0.32 -17.93 -7.25
N THR A 59 0.93 -18.35 -7.08
CA THR A 59 1.35 -19.74 -7.23
C THR A 59 0.73 -20.64 -6.16
N LEU A 60 0.64 -20.16 -4.91
CA LEU A 60 0.12 -20.92 -3.77
C LEU A 60 -1.41 -21.02 -3.75
N GLU A 61 -2.12 -19.98 -4.18
CA GLU A 61 -3.57 -19.86 -4.04
C GLU A 61 -4.35 -19.85 -5.36
N GLY A 62 -3.64 -19.69 -6.48
CA GLY A 62 -4.22 -19.47 -7.80
C GLY A 62 -4.59 -18.00 -8.06
N PRO A 63 -4.75 -17.61 -9.34
CA PRO A 63 -4.96 -16.22 -9.76
C PRO A 63 -6.30 -15.63 -9.33
N HIS A 64 -7.31 -16.46 -9.03
CA HIS A 64 -8.64 -15.97 -8.66
C HIS A 64 -8.67 -15.30 -7.27
N LYS A 65 -7.81 -15.71 -6.34
CA LYS A 65 -7.82 -15.22 -4.95
C LYS A 65 -7.04 -13.92 -4.73
N LEU A 66 -6.40 -13.37 -5.75
CA LEU A 66 -5.79 -12.04 -5.68
C LEU A 66 -6.85 -10.92 -5.75
N ARG A 67 -7.94 -11.16 -6.50
CA ARG A 67 -9.00 -10.16 -6.70
C ARG A 67 -9.77 -9.88 -5.41
N GLU A 68 -10.15 -10.93 -4.68
CA GLU A 68 -10.83 -10.82 -3.38
C GLU A 68 -9.94 -10.11 -2.34
N TRP A 69 -8.63 -10.37 -2.37
CA TRP A 69 -7.68 -9.70 -1.48
C TRP A 69 -7.52 -8.20 -1.76
N ASN A 70 -7.53 -7.79 -3.03
CA ASN A 70 -7.49 -6.36 -3.38
C ASN A 70 -8.75 -5.62 -2.89
N GLU A 71 -9.91 -6.27 -2.90
CA GLU A 71 -11.15 -5.73 -2.34
C GLU A 71 -11.08 -5.66 -0.81
N ASP A 72 -10.54 -6.67 -0.15
CA ASP A 72 -10.34 -6.67 1.31
C ASP A 72 -9.35 -5.58 1.77
N ILE A 73 -8.22 -5.38 1.09
CA ILE A 73 -7.31 -4.26 1.42
C ILE A 73 -7.97 -2.90 1.19
N ALA A 74 -8.70 -2.75 0.09
CA ALA A 74 -9.43 -1.52 -0.19
C ALA A 74 -10.51 -1.25 0.88
N SER A 75 -11.08 -2.31 1.47
CA SER A 75 -12.06 -2.21 2.56
C SER A 75 -11.43 -1.80 3.90
N VAL A 76 -10.21 -2.25 4.21
CA VAL A 76 -9.49 -1.87 5.45
C VAL A 76 -9.19 -0.37 5.49
N ARG A 77 -9.06 0.29 4.34
CA ARG A 77 -8.88 1.75 4.23
C ARG A 77 -10.14 2.60 4.49
N LYS A 78 -11.31 1.99 4.72
CA LYS A 78 -12.59 2.70 4.89
C LYS A 78 -13.05 2.87 6.35
N HIS A 79 -12.22 2.62 7.36
CA HIS A 79 -12.57 2.87 8.77
C HIS A 79 -11.58 3.82 9.44
#